data_AF-A0A432WIZ8-F1
#
_entry.id   AF-A0A432WIZ8-F1
#
_cell.length_a   1.000
_cell.length_b   1.000
_cell.length_c   1.000
_cell.angle_alpha   90.00
_cell.angle_beta   90.00
_cell.angle_gamma   90.00
#
_symmetry.space_group_name_H-M   'P 1'
#
loop_
_entity.id
_entity.type
_entity.pdbx_description
1 polymer ?
#
loop_
_entity_poly.entity_id
_entity_poly.type
_entity_poly.pdbx_seq_one_letter_code
_entity_poly.pdbx_strand_id
1 'polypeptide(L)'
;MSYIINALVLLGFVGLFNFFALWIPVLFIRNAIKKELKETDYEKYDQVFARDLLHQSISTSKREESFFKRKDWPDINSGDVKRSLRTQKRLEWIAKWSFIGFIICYVLVMILSTIFNR
;
A
#
# COMPACT_ATOMS: atom_id res chain seq x y z
N MET A 1 9.72 7.38 -32.91
CA MET A 1 10.59 7.35 -31.72
C MET A 1 10.07 8.25 -30.60
N SER A 2 9.80 9.55 -30.86
CA SER A 2 9.11 10.45 -29.92
C SER A 2 7.81 9.85 -29.35
N TYR A 3 7.03 9.14 -30.18
CA TYR A 3 5.83 8.42 -29.75
C TYR A 3 6.06 7.35 -28.67
N ILE A 4 7.20 6.64 -28.69
CA ILE A 4 7.52 5.58 -27.71
C ILE A 4 7.83 6.22 -26.36
N ILE A 5 8.64 7.28 -26.34
CA ILE A 5 8.97 8.02 -25.12
C ILE A 5 7.69 8.64 -24.53
N ASN A 6 6.85 9.28 -25.36
CA ASN A 6 5.59 9.85 -24.90
C ASN A 6 4.64 8.79 -24.35
N ALA A 7 4.56 7.61 -24.97
CA ALA A 7 3.76 6.50 -24.45
C ALA A 7 4.28 6.01 -23.09
N LEU A 8 5.60 5.87 -22.92
CA LEU A 8 6.20 5.46 -21.65
C LEU A 8 6.01 6.50 -20.55
N VAL A 9 6.13 7.80 -20.88
CA VAL A 9 5.85 8.89 -19.94
C VAL A 9 4.39 8.85 -19.49
N LEU A 10 3.45 8.66 -20.42
CA LEU A 10 2.03 8.54 -20.10
C LEU A 10 1.75 7.32 -19.22
N LEU A 11 2.30 6.15 -19.56
CA LEU A 11 2.17 4.93 -18.76
C LEU A 11 2.76 5.10 -17.35
N GLY A 12 3.92 5.77 -17.25
CA GLY A 12 4.52 6.12 -15.97
C GLY A 12 3.61 7.03 -15.15
N PHE A 13 3.08 8.09 -15.74
CA PHE A 13 2.17 9.01 -15.07
C PHE A 13 0.89 8.30 -14.58
N VAL A 14 0.29 7.44 -15.42
CA VAL A 14 -0.86 6.61 -15.04
C VAL A 14 -0.52 5.67 -13.89
N GLY A 15 0.66 5.03 -13.91
CA GLY A 15 1.12 4.17 -12.83
C GLY A 15 1.28 4.92 -11.51
N LEU A 16 1.86 6.13 -11.55
CA LEU A 16 2.03 6.98 -10.38
C LEU A 16 0.68 7.47 -9.83
N PHE A 17 -0.23 7.91 -10.71
CA PHE A 17 -1.56 8.34 -10.32
C PHE A 17 -2.36 7.19 -9.69
N ASN A 18 -2.33 6.01 -10.32
CA ASN A 18 -2.96 4.80 -9.79
C ASN A 18 -2.40 4.39 -8.42
N PHE A 19 -1.08 4.54 -8.21
CA PHE A 19 -0.49 4.31 -6.90
C PHE A 19 -1.15 5.21 -5.84
N PHE A 20 -1.19 6.52 -6.03
CA PHE A 20 -1.81 7.44 -5.07
C PHE A 20 -3.31 7.18 -4.91
N ALA A 21 -4.03 6.97 -6.01
CA ALA A 21 -5.46 6.70 -6.02
C ALA A 21 -5.83 5.41 -5.27
N LEU A 22 -4.97 4.39 -5.27
CA LEU A 22 -5.17 3.14 -4.52
C LEU A 22 -4.61 3.20 -3.10
N TRP A 23 -3.54 3.96 -2.88
CA TRP A 23 -2.91 4.10 -1.57
C TRP A 23 -3.82 4.83 -0.57
N ILE A 24 -4.56 5.84 -1.02
CA ILE A 24 -5.51 6.57 -0.18
C ILE A 24 -6.58 5.64 0.41
N PRO A 25 -7.35 4.86 -0.38
CA PRO A 25 -8.28 3.84 0.12
C PRO A 25 -7.62 2.82 1.05
N VAL A 26 -6.38 2.40 0.78
CA VAL A 26 -5.65 1.49 1.65
C VAL A 26 -5.50 2.06 3.07
N LEU A 27 -5.16 3.34 3.19
CA LEU A 27 -5.04 4.02 4.49
C LEU A 27 -6.39 4.11 5.21
N PHE A 28 -7.45 4.46 4.49
CA PHE A 28 -8.81 4.51 5.06
C PHE A 28 -9.28 3.15 5.56
N ILE A 29 -9.09 2.09 4.77
CA ILE A 29 -9.47 0.73 5.17
C ILE A 29 -8.65 0.26 6.37
N ARG A 30 -7.34 0.57 6.43
CA ARG A 30 -6.52 0.25 7.62
C ARG A 30 -7.06 0.92 8.87
N ASN A 31 -7.47 2.18 8.79
CA ASN A 31 -8.06 2.89 9.92
C ASN A 31 -9.43 2.31 10.32
N ALA A 32 -10.27 1.94 9.35
CA ALA A 32 -11.54 1.26 9.62
C ALA A 32 -11.34 -0.08 10.33
N ILE A 33 -10.40 -0.91 9.86
CA ILE A 33 -10.05 -2.19 10.48
C ILE A 33 -9.55 -1.99 11.92
N LYS A 34 -8.69 -0.99 12.17
CA LYS A 34 -8.24 -0.68 13.53
C LYS A 34 -9.40 -0.28 14.43
N LYS A 35 -10.36 0.49 13.92
CA LYS A 35 -11.55 0.88 14.69
C LYS A 35 -12.40 -0.35 15.03
N GLU A 36 -12.70 -1.19 14.06
CA GLU A 36 -13.45 -2.43 14.26
C GLU A 36 -12.74 -3.37 15.25
N LEU A 37 -11.42 -3.56 15.12
CA LEU A 37 -10.65 -4.40 16.05
C LEU A 37 -10.68 -3.88 17.49
N LYS A 38 -10.71 -2.55 17.67
CA LYS A 38 -10.85 -1.92 18.98
C LYS A 38 -12.26 -2.14 19.55
N GLU A 39 -13.29 -2.06 18.72
CA GLU A 39 -14.69 -2.26 19.13
C GLU A 39 -14.99 -3.73 19.46
N THR A 40 -14.34 -4.67 18.77
CA THR A 40 -14.47 -6.12 19.04
C THR A 40 -13.61 -6.62 20.20
N ASP A 41 -12.97 -5.72 20.95
CA ASP A 41 -12.06 -6.01 22.06
C ASP A 41 -10.98 -7.04 21.69
N TYR A 42 -10.32 -6.82 20.54
CA TYR A 42 -9.25 -7.71 20.10
C TYR A 42 -8.13 -7.74 21.16
N GLU A 43 -7.94 -8.90 21.79
CA GLU A 43 -7.07 -9.08 22.96
C GLU A 43 -5.64 -8.55 22.75
N LYS A 44 -5.12 -8.60 21.52
CA LYS A 44 -3.77 -8.16 21.18
C LYS A 44 -3.72 -6.73 20.60
N TYR A 45 -4.81 -5.97 20.66
CA TYR A 45 -4.90 -4.65 20.04
C TYR A 45 -3.79 -3.71 20.51
N ASP A 46 -3.67 -3.52 21.83
CA ASP A 46 -2.67 -2.63 22.43
C ASP A 46 -1.22 -3.10 22.24
N GLN A 47 -1.02 -4.39 21.96
CA GLN A 47 0.31 -4.95 21.68
C GLN A 47 0.78 -4.61 20.26
N VAL A 48 -0.17 -4.47 19.33
CA VAL A 48 0.08 -4.32 17.89
C VAL A 48 -0.03 -2.87 17.44
N PHE A 49 -1.05 -2.15 17.91
CA PHE A 49 -1.39 -0.80 17.46
C PHE A 49 -1.03 0.25 18.50
N ALA A 50 -0.63 1.44 18.03
CA ALA A 50 -0.46 2.58 18.93
C ALA A 50 -1.82 3.07 19.41
N ARG A 51 -1.91 3.44 20.70
CA ARG A 51 -3.11 4.07 21.26
C ARG A 51 -3.36 5.47 20.70
N ASP A 52 -2.28 6.21 20.39
CA ASP A 52 -2.32 7.56 19.80
C ASP A 52 -1.13 7.80 18.86
N LEU A 53 -1.27 8.79 17.97
CA LEU A 53 -0.20 9.25 17.07
C LEU A 53 1.07 9.65 17.84
N LEU A 54 0.91 10.22 19.04
CA LEU A 54 2.02 10.64 19.91
C LEU A 54 2.79 9.45 20.51
N HIS A 55 2.20 8.26 20.52
CA HIS A 55 2.82 7.02 21.02
C HIS A 55 3.31 6.11 19.89
N GLN A 56 3.33 6.62 18.65
CA GLN A 56 3.73 5.86 17.48
C GLN A 56 5.26 5.75 17.40
N SER A 57 5.82 4.77 18.10
CA SER A 57 7.24 4.43 17.98
C SER A 57 7.51 3.67 16.66
N ILE A 58 8.77 3.69 16.20
CA ILE A 58 9.22 2.86 15.07
C ILE A 58 8.89 1.38 15.32
N SER A 59 9.02 0.92 16.57
CA SER A 59 8.70 -0.46 16.95
C SER A 59 7.22 -0.79 16.79
N THR A 60 6.33 0.16 17.08
CA THR A 60 4.89 0.02 16.95
C THR A 60 4.50 0.02 15.47
N SER A 61 5.07 0.92 14.68
CA SER A 61 4.89 0.94 13.22
C SER A 61 5.33 -0.38 12.57
N LYS A 62 6.45 -0.97 13.01
CA LYS A 62 6.89 -2.29 12.52
C LYS A 62 5.92 -3.43 12.90
N ARG A 63 5.38 -3.40 14.12
CA ARG A 63 4.38 -4.38 14.57
C ARG A 63 3.08 -4.27 13.78
N GLU A 64 2.59 -3.05 13.61
CA GLU A 64 1.42 -2.76 12.79
C GLU A 64 1.63 -3.22 11.33
N GLU A 65 2.77 -2.89 10.74
CA GLU A 65 3.09 -3.30 9.37
C GLU A 65 3.15 -4.84 9.25
N SER A 66 3.73 -5.51 10.25
CA SER A 66 3.80 -6.97 10.31
C SER A 66 2.41 -7.60 10.43
N PHE A 67 1.49 -6.96 11.15
CA PHE A 67 0.11 -7.38 11.25
C PHE A 67 -0.61 -7.33 9.89
N PHE A 68 -0.52 -6.21 9.15
CA PHE A 68 -1.17 -6.09 7.84
C PHE A 68 -0.50 -6.93 6.75
N LYS A 69 0.80 -7.20 6.85
CA LYS A 69 1.52 -8.07 5.89
C LYS A 69 1.25 -9.56 6.09
N ARG A 70 0.77 -9.97 7.26
CA ARG A 70 0.55 -11.38 7.62
C ARG A 70 -0.31 -12.09 6.58
N LYS A 71 -0.06 -13.39 6.35
CA LYS A 71 -0.81 -14.20 5.37
C LYS A 71 -2.26 -14.39 5.80
N ASP A 72 -2.49 -14.56 7.10
CA ASP A 72 -3.82 -14.79 7.69
C ASP A 72 -3.87 -14.30 9.14
N TRP A 73 -5.08 -14.18 9.70
CA TRP A 73 -5.34 -13.68 11.05
C TRP A 73 -6.18 -14.69 11.85
N PRO A 74 -5.57 -15.78 12.36
CA PRO A 74 -6.30 -16.82 13.08
C PRO A 74 -6.97 -16.28 14.35
N ASP A 75 -6.35 -15.30 14.99
CA ASP A 75 -6.81 -14.68 16.24
C ASP A 75 -8.04 -13.76 16.07
N ILE A 76 -8.52 -13.55 14.84
CA ILE A 76 -9.70 -12.72 14.57
C ILE A 76 -10.89 -13.66 14.33
N ASN A 77 -11.98 -13.51 15.08
CA ASN A 77 -13.18 -14.31 14.89
C ASN A 77 -14.19 -13.67 13.91
N SER A 78 -14.12 -12.35 13.71
CA SER A 78 -15.01 -11.63 12.78
C SER A 78 -14.66 -11.92 11.31
N GLY A 79 -15.61 -12.51 10.59
CA GLY A 79 -15.50 -12.79 9.15
C GLY A 79 -15.41 -11.52 8.31
N ASP A 80 -16.07 -10.44 8.74
CA ASP A 80 -16.09 -9.16 8.03
C ASP A 80 -14.74 -8.45 8.13
N VAL A 81 -14.14 -8.42 9.32
CA VAL A 81 -12.78 -7.88 9.52
C VAL A 81 -11.77 -8.63 8.66
N LYS A 82 -11.86 -9.97 8.58
CA LYS A 82 -11.01 -10.79 7.68
C LYS A 82 -11.22 -10.46 6.21
N ARG A 83 -12.45 -10.16 5.78
CA ARG A 83 -12.75 -9.75 4.40
C ARG A 83 -12.15 -8.37 4.11
N SER A 84 -12.29 -7.43 5.02
CA SER A 84 -11.69 -6.08 4.94
C SER A 84 -10.16 -6.16 4.88
N LEU A 85 -9.53 -6.96 5.73
CA LEU A 85 -8.08 -7.21 5.72
C LEU A 85 -7.58 -7.79 4.39
N ARG A 86 -8.28 -8.78 3.83
CA ARG A 86 -7.94 -9.34 2.51
C ARG A 86 -8.08 -8.32 1.39
N THR A 87 -9.12 -7.49 1.44
CA THR A 87 -9.34 -6.40 0.47
C THR A 87 -8.25 -5.34 0.56
N GLN A 88 -7.91 -4.89 1.77
CA GLN A 88 -6.82 -3.97 2.04
C GLN A 88 -5.50 -4.49 1.47
N LYS A 89 -5.17 -5.76 1.75
CA LYS A 89 -3.93 -6.38 1.27
C LYS A 89 -3.86 -6.47 -0.25
N ARG A 90 -4.98 -6.78 -0.90
CA ARG A 90 -5.08 -6.82 -2.37
C ARG A 90 -4.85 -5.43 -2.97
N LEU A 91 -5.49 -4.40 -2.42
CA LEU A 91 -5.31 -3.02 -2.88
C LEU A 91 -3.89 -2.52 -2.67
N GLU A 92 -3.28 -2.82 -1.51
CA GLU A 92 -1.89 -2.45 -1.23
C GLU A 92 -0.92 -3.13 -2.20
N TRP A 93 -1.17 -4.39 -2.54
CA TRP A 93 -0.36 -5.12 -3.52
C TRP A 93 -0.49 -4.51 -4.92
N ILE A 94 -1.71 -4.19 -5.37
CA ILE A 94 -1.93 -3.52 -6.66
C ILE A 94 -1.23 -2.16 -6.69
N ALA A 95 -1.39 -1.35 -5.65
CA ALA A 95 -0.74 -0.04 -5.55
C ALA A 95 0.79 -0.19 -5.68
N LYS A 96 1.41 -1.12 -4.94
CA LYS A 96 2.85 -1.39 -5.03
C LYS A 96 3.29 -1.78 -6.44
N TRP A 97 2.52 -2.61 -7.14
CA TRP A 97 2.81 -2.95 -8.54
C TRP A 97 2.68 -1.76 -9.48
N SER A 98 1.68 -0.89 -9.28
CA SER A 98 1.57 0.36 -10.05
C SER A 98 2.79 1.25 -9.85
N PHE A 99 3.29 1.35 -8.61
CA PHE A 99 4.51 2.11 -8.31
C PHE A 99 5.76 1.50 -8.93
N ILE A 100 5.92 0.17 -8.88
CA ILE A 100 7.02 -0.53 -9.57
C ILE A 100 6.95 -0.28 -11.08
N GLY A 101 5.76 -0.35 -11.68
CA GLY A 101 5.54 -0.05 -13.09
C GLY A 101 5.96 1.37 -13.46
N PHE A 102 5.66 2.36 -12.60
CA PHE A 102 6.14 3.73 -12.76
C PHE A 102 7.68 3.82 -12.75
N ILE A 103 8.35 3.17 -11.79
CA ILE A 103 9.83 3.15 -11.72
C ILE A 103 10.43 2.58 -13.00
N ILE A 104 9.89 1.46 -13.49
CA ILE A 104 10.35 0.82 -14.73
C ILE A 104 10.20 1.78 -15.92
N CYS A 105 9.03 2.42 -16.06
CA CYS A 105 8.80 3.39 -17.14
C CYS A 105 9.79 4.57 -17.06
N TYR A 106 10.05 5.10 -15.86
CA TYR A 106 10.99 6.19 -15.66
C TYR A 106 12.42 5.81 -16.07
N VAL A 107 12.90 4.64 -15.65
CA VAL A 107 14.23 4.14 -16.04
C VAL A 107 14.34 3.95 -17.55
N LEU A 108 13.32 3.38 -18.19
CA LEU A 108 13.30 3.22 -19.65
C LEU A 108 13.34 4.56 -20.38
N VAL A 109 12.57 5.55 -19.91
CA VAL A 109 12.59 6.91 -20.48
C VAL A 109 13.98 7.53 -20.36
N MET A 110 14.66 7.40 -19.21
CA MET A 110 16.02 7.92 -19.05
C MET A 110 17.03 7.26 -19.99
N ILE A 111 17.00 5.93 -20.10
CA ILE A 111 17.90 5.18 -20.99
C ILE A 111 17.68 5.59 -22.44
N LEU A 112 16.44 5.59 -22.92
CA LEU A 112 16.12 5.96 -24.30
C LEU A 112 16.51 7.42 -24.58
N SER A 113 16.20 8.35 -23.67
CA SER A 113 16.56 9.76 -23.86
C SER A 113 18.08 9.96 -23.93
N THR A 114 18.86 9.19 -23.18
CA THR A 114 20.33 9.25 -23.20
C THR A 114 20.91 8.68 -24.50
N ILE A 115 20.34 7.60 -25.02
CA ILE A 115 20.77 6.98 -26.28
C ILE A 115 20.48 7.89 -27.47
N PHE A 116 19.34 8.60 -27.47
CA PHE A 116 18.90 9.41 -28.62
C PHE A 116 19.36 10.87 -28.60
N ASN A 117 19.83 11.40 -27.45
CA ASN A 117 20.49 12.72 -27.39
C ASN A 117 22.00 12.67 -27.65
N ARG A 118 22.54 11.48 -27.96
CA ARG A 118 23.88 11.30 -28.54
C ARG A 118 23.76 11.08 -30.04
#